data_AF-A0A377WN08-F1
#
_entry.id   AF-A0A377WN08-F1
#
_cell.length_a   1.000
_cell.length_b   1.000
_cell.length_c   1.000
_cell.angle_alpha   90.00
_cell.angle_beta   90.00
_cell.angle_gamma   90.00
#
_symmetry.space_group_name_H-M   'P 1'
#
loop_
_entity.id
_entity.type
_entity.pdbx_description
1 polymer ?
#
loop_
_entity_poly.entity_id
_entity_poly.type
_entity_poly.pdbx_seq_one_letter_code
_entity_poly.pdbx_strand_id
1 'polypeptide(L)'
;MLEMLMQWYRRRFSDPEAIALLVILLAGFGIMFFFSGLLAPLLVAIVLAYLLEWPTVRLERIGLSRTWATSLVLILFVGILLLLAFVVLPVAWQQGIYLIRDMPGMLNKLSDFAATLPRRYPALMDAGIIDAMAENMRTRMLTVGDSVVKYSLASLVGLLTLAVYLVLVPLMVFFLLKDKEQMLNAVRRVLPRNRGLAGQVWKEMNQQITNYIRGKVLEMIVVSVATWIGFILFGLNYSLLLAVLVGFSVLIPYIGAFVVTIPVVGVALFQFGAGTGVLEPVCGLSDYSGAGR
;
A
#
# COMPACT_ATOMS: atom_id res chain seq x y z
N MET A 1 -45.97 -3.90 11.25
CA MET A 1 -44.54 -3.66 10.92
C MET A 1 -43.66 -3.57 12.17
N LEU A 2 -44.01 -2.75 13.18
CA LEU A 2 -43.27 -2.67 14.46
C LEU A 2 -43.19 -4.00 15.23
N GLU A 3 -44.27 -4.79 15.25
CA GLU A 3 -44.27 -6.11 15.90
C GLU A 3 -43.38 -7.14 15.16
N MET A 4 -43.30 -7.03 13.84
CA MET A 4 -42.43 -7.88 13.01
C MET A 4 -40.95 -7.54 13.24
N LEU A 5 -40.63 -6.25 13.38
CA LEU A 5 -39.31 -5.76 13.80
C LEU A 5 -38.97 -6.18 15.24
N MET A 6 -39.92 -6.11 16.17
CA MET A 6 -39.72 -6.53 17.56
C MET A 6 -39.55 -8.04 17.72
N GLN A 7 -40.26 -8.85 16.94
CA GLN A 7 -40.07 -10.31 16.91
C GLN A 7 -38.76 -10.72 16.25
N TRP A 8 -38.33 -10.02 15.19
CA TRP A 8 -37.02 -10.19 14.58
C TRP A 8 -35.89 -9.81 15.54
N TYR A 9 -36.05 -8.70 16.27
CA TYR A 9 -35.13 -8.25 17.32
C TYR A 9 -35.04 -9.27 18.46
N ARG A 10 -36.17 -9.73 19.04
CA ARG A 10 -36.15 -10.75 20.09
C ARG A 10 -35.52 -12.07 19.61
N ARG A 11 -35.83 -12.56 18.41
CA ARG A 11 -35.22 -13.81 17.90
C ARG A 11 -33.71 -13.71 17.65
N ARG A 12 -33.18 -12.52 17.30
CA ARG A 12 -31.76 -12.33 16.99
C ARG A 12 -30.93 -11.82 18.17
N PHE A 13 -31.55 -11.09 19.11
CA PHE A 13 -30.93 -10.51 20.31
C PHE A 13 -31.30 -11.24 21.61
N SER A 14 -32.04 -12.36 21.56
CA SER A 14 -32.18 -13.25 22.73
C SER A 14 -30.95 -14.11 22.99
N ASP A 15 -29.99 -14.16 22.06
CA ASP A 15 -28.68 -14.77 22.30
C ASP A 15 -27.78 -13.75 23.03
N PRO A 16 -27.46 -13.96 24.32
CA PRO A 16 -26.58 -13.06 25.08
C PRO A 16 -25.19 -12.90 24.42
N GLU A 17 -24.78 -13.84 23.58
CA GLU A 17 -23.56 -13.77 22.78
C GLU A 17 -23.63 -12.71 21.67
N ALA A 18 -24.78 -12.53 21.02
CA ALA A 18 -24.96 -11.53 19.96
C ALA A 18 -24.94 -10.10 20.52
N ILE A 19 -25.55 -9.88 21.69
CA ILE A 19 -25.47 -8.59 22.42
C ILE A 19 -24.03 -8.31 22.84
N ALA A 20 -23.33 -9.31 23.42
CA ALA A 20 -21.94 -9.14 23.83
C ALA A 20 -21.05 -8.78 22.63
N LEU A 21 -21.25 -9.43 21.48
CA LEU A 21 -20.50 -9.13 20.25
C LEU A 21 -20.81 -7.73 19.72
N LEU A 22 -22.07 -7.29 19.73
CA LEU A 22 -22.46 -5.94 19.33
C LEU A 22 -21.82 -4.88 20.24
N VAL A 23 -21.83 -5.10 21.57
CA VAL A 23 -21.19 -4.20 22.54
C VAL A 23 -19.69 -4.13 22.31
N ILE A 24 -19.02 -5.28 22.09
CA ILE A 24 -17.58 -5.32 21.78
C ILE A 24 -17.28 -4.57 20.47
N LEU A 25 -18.10 -4.74 19.42
CA LEU A 25 -17.92 -4.04 18.16
C LEU A 25 -18.10 -2.53 18.29
N LEU A 26 -19.14 -2.07 18.99
CA LEU A 26 -19.40 -0.64 19.21
C LEU A 26 -18.32 0.00 20.09
N ALA A 27 -17.91 -0.67 21.16
CA ALA A 27 -16.82 -0.22 22.01
C ALA A 27 -15.50 -0.18 21.23
N GLY A 28 -15.19 -1.22 20.46
CA GLY A 28 -14.01 -1.28 19.60
C GLY A 28 -14.00 -0.17 18.56
N PHE A 29 -15.13 0.05 17.87
CA PHE A 29 -15.28 1.15 16.93
C PHE A 29 -15.11 2.52 17.58
N GLY A 30 -15.72 2.74 18.74
CA GLY A 30 -15.57 3.99 19.50
C GLY A 30 -14.12 4.25 19.89
N ILE A 31 -13.43 3.22 20.40
CA ILE A 31 -12.00 3.31 20.73
C ILE A 31 -11.17 3.64 19.48
N MET A 32 -11.40 2.97 18.36
CA MET A 32 -10.70 3.26 17.11
C MET A 32 -10.98 4.68 16.60
N PHE A 33 -12.21 5.17 16.71
CA PHE A 33 -12.59 6.49 16.25
C PHE A 33 -11.94 7.60 17.09
N PHE A 34 -12.05 7.52 18.43
CA PHE A 34 -11.53 8.56 19.32
C PHE A 34 -10.01 8.49 19.55
N PHE A 35 -9.40 7.31 19.47
CA PHE A 35 -7.98 7.10 19.78
C PHE A 35 -7.14 6.73 18.55
N SER A 36 -7.63 6.97 17.32
CA SER A 36 -6.95 6.62 16.07
C SER A 36 -5.49 7.06 16.00
N GLY A 37 -5.16 8.29 16.43
CA GLY A 37 -3.80 8.82 16.42
C GLY A 37 -2.84 8.07 17.37
N LEU A 38 -3.33 7.62 18.52
CA LEU A 38 -2.53 6.86 19.49
C LEU A 38 -2.46 5.37 19.14
N LEU A 39 -3.49 4.83 18.49
CA LEU A 39 -3.59 3.43 18.09
C LEU A 39 -2.84 3.12 16.81
N ALA A 40 -2.62 4.11 15.93
CA ALA A 40 -1.92 3.91 14.67
C ALA A 40 -0.57 3.16 14.82
N PRO A 41 0.39 3.59 15.66
CA PRO A 41 1.65 2.87 15.83
C PRO A 41 1.46 1.46 16.43
N LEU A 42 0.47 1.29 17.31
CA LEU A 42 0.13 -0.01 17.88
C LEU A 42 -0.42 -0.98 16.81
N LEU A 43 -1.30 -0.52 15.93
CA LEU A 43 -1.86 -1.33 14.85
C LEU A 43 -0.77 -1.78 13.88
N VAL A 44 0.15 -0.87 13.51
CA VAL A 44 1.32 -1.20 12.69
C VAL A 44 2.18 -2.25 13.40
N ALA A 45 2.46 -2.05 14.69
CA ALA A 45 3.25 -3.00 15.48
C ALA A 45 2.59 -4.38 15.58
N ILE A 46 1.25 -4.46 15.70
CA ILE A 46 0.52 -5.73 15.70
C ILE A 46 0.71 -6.44 14.35
N VAL A 47 0.51 -5.77 13.22
CA VAL A 47 0.68 -6.35 11.88
C VAL A 47 2.12 -6.86 11.70
N LEU A 48 3.11 -6.06 12.10
CA LEU A 48 4.52 -6.45 12.05
C LEU A 48 4.83 -7.63 13.00
N ALA A 49 4.26 -7.66 14.20
CA ALA A 49 4.42 -8.79 15.12
C ALA A 49 3.85 -10.09 14.51
N TYR A 50 2.68 -10.04 13.86
CA TYR A 50 2.14 -11.21 13.14
C TYR A 50 3.06 -11.69 12.01
N LEU A 51 3.66 -10.76 11.27
CA LEU A 51 4.64 -11.09 10.23
C LEU A 51 5.88 -11.77 10.81
N LEU A 52 6.42 -11.21 11.89
CA LEU A 52 7.68 -11.63 12.52
C LEU A 52 7.53 -12.80 13.50
N GLU A 53 6.31 -13.21 13.83
CA GLU A 53 6.09 -14.40 14.68
C GLU A 53 6.66 -15.67 14.04
N TRP A 54 6.62 -15.79 12.71
CA TRP A 54 7.15 -16.96 12.00
C TRP A 54 8.65 -17.18 12.18
N PRO A 55 9.52 -16.21 11.83
CA PRO A 55 10.95 -16.38 12.01
C PRO A 55 11.30 -16.52 13.50
N THR A 56 10.58 -15.84 14.41
CA THR A 56 10.80 -15.97 15.85
C THR A 56 10.55 -17.40 16.33
N VAL A 57 9.40 -18.00 15.99
CA VAL A 57 9.09 -19.39 16.36
C VAL A 57 10.05 -20.39 15.69
N ARG A 58 10.52 -20.11 14.47
CA ARG A 58 11.56 -20.93 13.81
C ARG A 58 12.87 -20.93 14.60
N LEU A 59 13.32 -19.79 15.11
CA LEU A 59 14.52 -19.69 15.94
C LEU A 59 14.34 -20.32 17.33
N GLU A 60 13.15 -20.19 17.93
CA GLU A 60 12.83 -20.89 19.19
C GLU A 60 12.96 -22.41 19.04
N ARG A 61 12.50 -22.97 17.92
CA ARG A 61 12.63 -24.41 17.62
C ARG A 61 14.08 -24.87 17.43
N ILE A 62 15.00 -23.96 17.14
CA ILE A 62 16.45 -24.23 17.01
C ILE A 62 17.14 -24.16 18.39
N GLY A 63 16.43 -23.73 19.44
CA GLY A 63 16.92 -23.74 20.83
C GLY A 63 17.19 -22.36 21.44
N LEU A 64 16.89 -21.27 20.73
CA LEU A 64 17.02 -19.91 21.28
C LEU A 64 15.88 -19.63 22.27
N SER A 65 16.17 -18.90 23.36
CA SER A 65 15.11 -18.39 24.22
C SER A 65 14.27 -17.36 23.47
N ARG A 66 12.97 -17.24 23.81
CA ARG A 66 12.04 -16.33 23.13
C ARG A 66 12.55 -14.88 23.06
N THR A 67 13.20 -14.40 24.12
CA THR A 67 13.81 -13.06 24.14
C THR A 67 14.90 -12.92 23.09
N TRP A 68 15.84 -13.88 23.01
CA TRP A 68 16.93 -13.84 22.04
C TRP A 68 16.44 -14.02 20.60
N ALA A 69 15.50 -14.94 20.39
CA ALA A 69 14.86 -15.13 19.09
C ALA A 69 14.17 -13.84 18.61
N THR A 70 13.42 -13.17 19.49
CA THR A 70 12.73 -11.91 19.18
C THR A 70 13.73 -10.78 18.89
N SER A 71 14.76 -10.60 19.73
CA SER A 71 15.79 -9.59 19.51
C SER A 71 16.49 -9.78 18.16
N LEU A 72 16.91 -11.01 17.85
CA LEU A 72 17.63 -11.30 16.61
C LEU A 72 16.77 -11.04 15.38
N VAL A 73 15.53 -11.52 15.38
CA VAL A 73 14.56 -11.28 14.29
C VAL A 73 14.31 -9.80 14.10
N LEU A 74 14.10 -9.06 15.19
CA LEU A 74 13.81 -7.64 15.10
C LEU A 74 15.01 -6.86 14.57
N ILE A 75 16.23 -7.14 15.04
CA ILE A 75 17.47 -6.52 14.55
C ILE A 75 17.64 -6.81 13.06
N LEU A 76 17.47 -8.08 12.65
CA LEU A 76 17.58 -8.46 11.24
C LEU A 76 16.52 -7.77 10.38
N PHE A 77 15.27 -7.75 10.83
CA PHE A 77 14.17 -7.10 10.12
C PHE A 77 14.38 -5.60 9.96
N VAL A 78 14.73 -4.90 11.05
CA VAL A 78 15.05 -3.47 11.01
C VAL A 78 16.27 -3.21 10.14
N GLY A 79 17.29 -4.06 10.19
CA GLY A 79 18.47 -3.97 9.33
C GLY A 79 18.13 -4.09 7.84
N ILE A 80 17.30 -5.07 7.46
CA ILE A 80 16.81 -5.25 6.09
C ILE A 80 15.99 -4.04 5.65
N LEU A 81 15.07 -3.54 6.50
CA LEU A 81 14.27 -2.36 6.20
C LEU A 81 15.12 -1.11 5.99
N LEU A 82 16.11 -0.88 6.87
CA LEU A 82 17.04 0.24 6.73
C LEU A 82 17.86 0.13 5.45
N LEU A 83 18.40 -1.05 5.15
CA LEU A 83 19.14 -1.28 3.89
C LEU A 83 18.26 -0.99 2.68
N LEU A 84 17.04 -1.52 2.64
CA LEU A 84 16.09 -1.27 1.56
C LEU A 84 15.74 0.22 1.47
N ALA A 85 15.53 0.89 2.60
CA ALA A 85 15.28 2.33 2.64
C ALA A 85 16.47 3.12 2.09
N PHE A 86 17.70 2.83 2.48
CA PHE A 86 18.88 3.56 2.00
C PHE A 86 19.21 3.31 0.52
N VAL A 87 18.81 2.17 -0.05
CA VAL A 87 19.07 1.85 -1.46
C VAL A 87 17.90 2.25 -2.36
N VAL A 88 16.70 1.79 -2.05
CA VAL A 88 15.51 1.97 -2.90
C VAL A 88 14.95 3.37 -2.77
N LEU A 89 14.88 3.92 -1.56
CA LEU A 89 14.19 5.20 -1.34
C LEU A 89 14.86 6.37 -2.07
N PRO A 90 16.20 6.56 -2.07
CA PRO A 90 16.82 7.66 -2.80
C PRO A 90 16.59 7.56 -4.31
N VAL A 91 16.69 6.35 -4.88
CA VAL A 91 16.49 6.13 -6.31
C VAL A 91 15.03 6.34 -6.70
N ALA A 92 14.09 5.80 -5.93
CA ALA A 92 12.66 6.02 -6.14
C ALA A 92 12.29 7.50 -5.98
N TRP A 93 12.87 8.17 -4.99
CA TRP A 93 12.67 9.60 -4.74
C TRP A 93 13.16 10.46 -5.92
N GLN A 94 14.37 10.18 -6.41
CA GLN A 94 14.93 10.86 -7.57
C GLN A 94 14.09 10.62 -8.83
N GLN A 95 13.65 9.37 -9.06
CA GLN A 95 12.73 9.04 -10.15
C GLN A 95 11.38 9.77 -10.00
N GLY A 96 10.90 9.96 -8.77
CA GLY A 96 9.68 10.73 -8.50
C GLY A 96 9.83 12.21 -8.85
N ILE A 97 10.96 12.82 -8.50
CA ILE A 97 11.27 14.20 -8.89
C ILE A 97 11.32 14.34 -10.42
N TYR A 98 11.97 13.40 -11.11
CA TYR A 98 12.03 13.42 -12.57
C TYR A 98 10.66 13.24 -13.22
N LEU A 99 9.84 12.30 -12.73
CA LEU A 99 8.48 12.12 -13.21
C LEU A 99 7.66 13.42 -13.07
N ILE A 100 7.75 14.11 -11.93
CA ILE A 100 7.06 15.38 -11.71
C ILE A 100 7.57 16.46 -12.66
N ARG A 101 8.88 16.53 -12.87
CA ARG A 101 9.52 17.50 -13.78
C ARG A 101 9.14 17.27 -15.25
N ASP A 102 9.03 16.01 -15.67
CA ASP A 102 8.75 15.64 -17.05
C ASP A 102 7.25 15.64 -17.36
N MET A 103 6.40 15.58 -16.32
CA MET A 103 4.93 15.57 -16.42
C MET A 103 4.34 16.67 -17.32
N PRO A 104 4.72 17.96 -17.23
CA PRO A 104 4.16 18.99 -18.09
C PRO A 104 4.45 18.72 -19.58
N GLY A 105 5.64 18.20 -19.90
CA GLY A 105 6.00 17.80 -21.25
C GLY A 105 5.19 16.60 -21.75
N MET A 106 4.92 15.63 -20.87
CA MET A 106 4.07 14.48 -21.19
C MET A 106 2.64 14.91 -21.56
N LEU A 107 2.09 15.88 -20.84
CA LEU A 107 0.76 16.42 -21.07
C LEU A 107 0.65 17.24 -22.34
N ASN A 108 1.69 18.02 -22.66
CA ASN A 108 1.72 18.76 -23.92
C ASN A 108 1.67 17.80 -25.11
N LYS A 109 2.47 16.72 -25.10
CA LYS A 109 2.41 15.70 -26.15
C LYS A 109 1.06 14.98 -26.21
N LEU A 110 0.45 14.71 -25.06
CA LEU A 110 -0.90 14.13 -25.01
C LEU A 110 -1.94 15.10 -25.60
N SER A 111 -1.82 16.39 -25.31
CA SER A 111 -2.68 17.44 -25.86
C SER A 111 -2.48 17.58 -27.37
N ASP A 112 -1.24 17.55 -27.85
CA ASP A 112 -0.90 17.56 -29.27
C ASP A 112 -1.49 16.34 -30.00
N PHE A 113 -1.36 15.15 -29.40
CA PHE A 113 -1.99 13.93 -29.94
C PHE A 113 -3.51 14.04 -29.94
N ALA A 114 -4.11 14.52 -28.84
CA ALA A 114 -5.54 14.71 -28.73
C ALA A 114 -6.06 15.73 -29.76
N ALA A 115 -5.32 16.80 -30.05
CA ALA A 115 -5.65 17.77 -31.08
C ALA A 115 -5.67 17.17 -32.50
N THR A 116 -5.01 16.03 -32.73
CA THR A 116 -5.12 15.29 -34.01
C THR A 116 -6.39 14.45 -34.12
N LEU A 117 -7.08 14.14 -33.01
CA LEU A 117 -8.26 13.29 -32.98
C LEU A 117 -9.49 13.96 -33.61
N PRO A 118 -9.85 15.23 -33.34
CA PRO A 118 -10.94 15.92 -34.03
C PRO A 118 -10.73 16.01 -35.54
N ARG A 119 -9.47 16.09 -36.00
CA ARG A 119 -9.13 16.09 -37.43
C ARG A 119 -9.32 14.72 -38.08
N ARG A 120 -9.12 13.62 -37.33
CA ARG A 120 -9.27 12.23 -37.83
C ARG A 120 -10.68 11.67 -37.64
N TYR A 121 -11.40 12.10 -36.59
CA TYR A 121 -12.73 11.62 -36.22
C TYR A 121 -13.69 12.78 -35.88
N PRO A 122 -13.98 13.68 -36.85
CA PRO A 122 -14.79 14.88 -36.62
C PRO A 122 -16.25 14.59 -36.22
N ALA A 123 -16.74 13.37 -36.45
CA ALA A 123 -18.10 12.96 -36.06
C ALA A 123 -18.23 12.50 -34.59
N LEU A 124 -17.11 12.28 -33.88
CA LEU A 124 -17.10 11.72 -32.52
C LEU A 124 -16.48 12.64 -31.47
N MET A 125 -15.69 13.65 -31.87
CA MET A 125 -15.01 14.56 -30.94
C MET A 125 -15.04 16.03 -31.39
N ASP A 126 -15.49 16.91 -30.48
CA ASP A 126 -15.46 18.37 -30.64
C ASP A 126 -14.11 18.94 -30.14
N ALA A 127 -13.50 19.83 -30.92
CA ALA A 127 -12.21 20.43 -30.62
C ALA A 127 -12.23 21.29 -29.36
N GLY A 128 -13.36 21.98 -29.09
CA GLY A 128 -13.48 22.86 -27.92
C GLY A 128 -13.42 22.13 -26.57
N ILE A 129 -13.82 20.86 -26.53
CA ILE A 129 -13.77 20.03 -25.31
C ILE A 129 -12.33 19.63 -24.99
N ILE A 130 -11.51 19.37 -26.01
CA ILE A 130 -10.11 18.98 -25.85
C ILE A 130 -9.27 20.15 -25.34
N ASP A 131 -9.45 21.34 -25.91
CA ASP A 131 -8.73 22.55 -25.48
C ASP A 131 -9.10 22.92 -24.04
N ALA A 132 -10.39 22.87 -23.68
CA ALA A 132 -10.85 23.11 -22.32
C ALA A 132 -10.32 22.07 -21.32
N MET A 133 -10.23 20.79 -21.69
CA MET A 133 -9.63 19.75 -20.84
C MET A 133 -8.13 19.97 -20.65
N ALA A 134 -7.40 20.30 -21.72
CA ALA A 134 -5.96 20.54 -21.69
C ALA A 134 -5.62 21.74 -20.79
N GLU A 135 -6.37 22.84 -20.89
CA GLU A 135 -6.15 24.05 -20.07
C GLU A 135 -6.48 23.81 -18.59
N ASN A 136 -7.57 23.09 -18.30
CA ASN A 136 -7.93 22.69 -16.93
C ASN A 136 -6.88 21.76 -16.30
N MET A 137 -6.35 20.80 -17.06
CA MET A 137 -5.26 19.93 -16.61
C MET A 137 -3.98 20.73 -16.35
N ARG A 138 -3.58 21.61 -17.27
CA ARG A 138 -2.39 22.44 -17.13
C ARG A 138 -2.46 23.33 -15.88
N THR A 139 -3.59 23.97 -15.64
CA THR A 139 -3.81 24.83 -14.47
C THR A 139 -3.74 24.03 -13.17
N ARG A 140 -4.36 22.84 -13.11
CA ARG A 140 -4.29 21.95 -11.95
C ARG A 140 -2.88 21.41 -11.70
N MET A 141 -2.12 21.05 -12.74
CA MET A 141 -0.73 20.59 -12.56
C MET A 141 0.18 21.67 -11.97
N LEU A 142 0.07 22.92 -12.42
CA LEU A 142 0.87 24.02 -11.85
C LEU A 142 0.59 24.20 -10.35
N THR A 143 -0.67 24.09 -9.94
CA THR A 143 -1.05 24.17 -8.52
C THR A 143 -0.56 22.96 -7.69
N VAL A 144 -0.50 21.77 -8.28
CA VAL A 144 0.04 20.57 -7.62
C VAL A 144 1.56 20.66 -7.48
N GLY A 145 2.27 21.13 -8.52
CA GLY A 145 3.72 21.35 -8.49
C GLY A 145 4.16 22.31 -7.39
N ASP A 146 3.48 23.47 -7.27
CA ASP A 146 3.73 24.45 -6.22
C ASP A 146 3.44 23.91 -4.81
N SER A 147 2.43 23.04 -4.69
CA SER A 147 2.05 22.43 -3.41
C SER A 147 3.10 21.41 -2.95
N VAL A 148 3.61 20.56 -3.85
CA VAL A 148 4.66 19.57 -3.53
C VAL A 148 5.94 20.24 -3.03
N VAL A 149 6.35 21.35 -3.65
CA VAL A 149 7.52 22.14 -3.20
C VAL A 149 7.28 22.78 -1.83
N LYS A 150 6.08 23.29 -1.55
CA LYS A 150 5.72 23.88 -0.25
C LYS A 150 5.69 22.83 0.88
N TYR A 151 5.23 21.61 0.62
CA TYR A 151 5.26 20.52 1.60
C TYR A 151 6.68 20.07 1.95
N SER A 152 7.66 20.24 1.05
CA SER A 152 9.08 19.96 1.32
C SER A 152 9.67 20.85 2.44
N LEU A 153 9.11 22.04 2.66
CA LEU A 153 9.64 23.03 3.62
C LEU A 153 8.95 23.01 5.00
N ALA A 154 7.80 22.34 5.13
CA ALA A 154 7.01 22.31 6.37
C ALA A 154 7.42 21.19 7.38
N SER A 155 8.57 20.53 7.21
CA SER A 155 8.70 19.13 7.67
C SER A 155 9.26 18.87 9.07
N LEU A 156 9.59 19.88 9.89
CA LEU A 156 10.14 19.61 11.23
C LEU A 156 9.20 18.77 12.11
N VAL A 157 7.89 19.07 12.11
CA VAL A 157 6.88 18.33 12.88
C VAL A 157 6.68 16.91 12.34
N GLY A 158 6.74 16.73 11.02
CA GLY A 158 6.63 15.42 10.37
C GLY A 158 7.84 14.53 10.66
N LEU A 159 9.05 15.10 10.61
CA LEU A 159 10.29 14.40 10.97
C LEU A 159 10.30 13.97 12.44
N LEU A 160 9.80 14.82 13.34
CA LEU A 160 9.70 14.50 14.76
C LEU A 160 8.72 13.34 15.01
N THR A 161 7.56 13.36 14.34
CA THR A 161 6.57 12.26 14.39
C THR A 161 7.16 10.96 13.83
N LEU A 162 7.85 11.04 12.70
CA LEU A 162 8.54 9.90 12.09
C LEU A 162 9.61 9.33 13.03
N ALA A 163 10.41 10.18 13.66
CA ALA A 163 11.44 9.76 14.62
C ALA A 163 10.82 9.04 15.83
N VAL A 164 9.70 9.55 16.38
CA VAL A 164 8.95 8.87 17.44
C VAL A 164 8.46 7.51 16.96
N TYR A 165 7.89 7.40 15.75
CA TYR A 165 7.39 6.13 15.21
C TYR A 165 8.52 5.12 14.96
N LEU A 166 9.67 5.59 14.48
CA LEU A 166 10.84 4.77 14.20
C LEU A 166 11.38 4.08 15.46
N VAL A 167 11.21 4.69 16.64
CA VAL A 167 11.60 4.11 17.93
C VAL A 167 10.46 3.31 18.56
N LEU A 168 9.24 3.87 18.56
CA LEU A 168 8.09 3.31 19.26
C LEU A 168 7.60 2.00 18.63
N VAL A 169 7.54 1.93 17.30
CA VAL A 169 7.01 0.75 16.59
C VAL A 169 7.89 -0.49 16.82
N PRO A 170 9.23 -0.46 16.63
CA PRO A 170 10.07 -1.61 16.94
C PRO A 170 9.98 -2.05 18.40
N LEU A 171 9.89 -1.09 19.33
CA LEU A 171 9.73 -1.38 20.75
C LEU A 171 8.41 -2.09 21.04
N MET A 172 7.30 -1.63 20.45
CA MET A 172 6.00 -2.29 20.56
C MET A 172 6.03 -3.70 19.96
N VAL A 173 6.63 -3.88 18.78
CA VAL A 173 6.81 -5.19 18.13
C VAL A 173 7.57 -6.15 19.04
N PHE A 174 8.67 -5.68 19.66
CA PHE A 174 9.46 -6.47 20.58
C PHE A 174 8.61 -7.03 21.73
N PHE A 175 7.87 -6.17 22.43
CA PHE A 175 7.02 -6.60 23.55
C PHE A 175 5.85 -7.49 23.09
N LEU A 176 5.21 -7.18 21.95
CA LEU A 176 4.13 -7.98 21.39
C LEU A 176 4.56 -9.40 21.02
N LEU A 177 5.78 -9.58 20.52
CA LEU A 177 6.35 -10.89 20.19
C LEU A 177 6.82 -11.64 21.44
N LYS A 178 7.58 -10.97 22.30
CA LYS A 178 8.21 -11.56 23.48
C LYS A 178 7.16 -11.97 24.52
N ASP A 179 6.26 -11.05 24.88
CA ASP A 179 5.32 -11.20 26.00
C ASP A 179 3.90 -11.59 25.54
N LYS A 180 3.77 -12.09 24.30
CA LYS A 180 2.53 -12.51 23.63
C LYS A 180 1.58 -13.30 24.53
N GLU A 181 2.06 -14.36 25.17
CA GLU A 181 1.21 -15.23 26.00
C GLU A 181 0.69 -14.52 27.24
N GLN A 182 1.50 -13.67 27.88
CA GLN A 182 1.05 -12.86 29.02
C GLN A 182 -0.03 -11.87 28.59
N MET A 183 0.16 -11.20 27.45
CA MET A 183 -0.81 -10.24 26.90
C MET A 183 -2.13 -10.93 26.52
N LEU A 184 -2.07 -12.07 25.81
CA LEU A 184 -3.26 -12.85 25.46
C LEU A 184 -4.00 -13.35 26.70
N ASN A 185 -3.28 -13.79 27.73
CA ASN A 185 -3.89 -14.22 28.98
C ASN A 185 -4.52 -13.06 29.76
N ALA A 186 -3.96 -11.86 29.72
CA ALA A 186 -4.56 -10.66 30.29
C ALA A 186 -5.88 -10.30 29.59
N VAL A 187 -5.90 -10.33 28.25
CA VAL A 187 -7.12 -10.09 27.45
C VAL A 187 -8.18 -11.14 27.73
N ARG A 188 -7.81 -12.42 27.81
CA ARG A 188 -8.73 -13.53 28.14
C ARG A 188 -9.39 -13.41 29.51
N ARG A 189 -8.80 -12.70 30.47
CA ARG A 189 -9.39 -12.46 31.79
C ARG A 189 -10.54 -11.44 31.75
N VAL A 190 -10.55 -10.57 30.74
CA VAL A 190 -11.58 -9.53 30.56
C VAL A 190 -12.76 -10.04 29.71
N LEU A 191 -12.54 -11.05 28.85
CA LEU A 191 -13.61 -11.60 28.00
C LEU A 191 -14.56 -12.59 28.73
N PRO A 192 -15.86 -12.63 28.36
CA PRO A 192 -16.84 -13.59 28.88
C PRO A 192 -16.44 -15.06 28.66
N ARG A 193 -16.81 -15.91 29.62
CA ARG A 193 -16.22 -17.25 29.89
C ARG A 193 -16.72 -18.40 29.00
N ASN A 194 -17.38 -18.15 27.87
CA ASN A 194 -17.84 -19.22 26.96
C ASN A 194 -16.67 -19.77 26.12
N ARG A 195 -16.06 -20.83 26.65
CA ARG A 195 -14.66 -21.24 26.42
C ARG A 195 -14.38 -22.19 25.24
N GLY A 196 -15.39 -22.87 24.70
CA GLY A 196 -15.17 -23.89 23.67
C GLY A 196 -15.00 -23.30 22.26
N LEU A 197 -16.10 -22.75 21.74
CA LEU A 197 -16.20 -22.28 20.36
C LEU A 197 -15.35 -21.03 20.10
N ALA A 198 -15.41 -20.02 20.99
CA ALA A 198 -14.64 -18.79 20.82
C ALA A 198 -13.11 -19.03 20.80
N GLY A 199 -12.62 -20.01 21.58
CA GLY A 199 -11.20 -20.38 21.59
C GLY A 199 -10.75 -21.08 20.30
N GLN A 200 -11.61 -21.93 19.73
CA GLN A 200 -11.35 -22.59 18.45
C GLN A 200 -11.37 -21.57 17.30
N VAL A 201 -12.39 -20.73 17.23
CA VAL A 201 -12.50 -19.65 16.24
C VAL A 201 -11.29 -18.71 16.35
N TRP A 202 -10.87 -18.33 17.57
CA TRP A 202 -9.68 -17.51 17.76
C TRP A 202 -8.42 -18.16 17.20
N LYS A 203 -8.21 -19.46 17.45
CA LYS A 203 -7.04 -20.19 16.96
C LYS A 203 -7.02 -20.25 15.43
N GLU A 204 -8.16 -20.52 14.82
CA GLU A 204 -8.32 -20.52 13.36
C GLU A 204 -8.09 -19.13 12.77
N MET A 205 -8.72 -18.10 13.32
CA MET A 205 -8.53 -16.71 12.89
C MET A 205 -7.09 -16.27 13.01
N ASN A 206 -6.42 -16.55 14.14
CA ASN A 206 -5.01 -16.23 14.34
C ASN A 206 -4.12 -16.88 13.28
N GLN A 207 -4.39 -18.14 12.92
CA GLN A 207 -3.66 -18.83 11.85
C GLN A 207 -3.93 -18.21 10.48
N GLN A 208 -5.18 -17.85 10.18
CA GLN A 208 -5.55 -17.22 8.91
C GLN A 208 -4.95 -15.82 8.77
N ILE A 209 -5.01 -14.99 9.81
CA ILE A 209 -4.38 -13.65 9.84
C ILE A 209 -2.88 -13.78 9.59
N THR A 210 -2.23 -14.73 10.27
CA THR A 210 -0.80 -14.99 10.13
C THR A 210 -0.45 -15.40 8.70
N ASN A 211 -1.21 -16.31 8.09
CA ASN A 211 -0.99 -16.76 6.72
C ASN A 211 -1.25 -15.64 5.70
N TYR A 212 -2.31 -14.85 5.91
CA TYR A 212 -2.67 -13.73 5.05
C TYR A 212 -1.58 -12.65 5.02
N ILE A 213 -1.10 -12.22 6.20
CA ILE A 213 -0.05 -11.19 6.30
C ILE A 213 1.22 -11.66 5.59
N ARG A 214 1.65 -12.91 5.81
CA ARG A 214 2.82 -13.49 5.12
C ARG A 214 2.62 -13.56 3.62
N GLY A 215 1.45 -14.04 3.18
CA GLY A 215 1.08 -14.11 1.77
C GLY A 215 1.14 -12.73 1.12
N LYS A 216 0.60 -11.71 1.77
CA LYS A 216 0.60 -10.33 1.28
C LYS A 216 2.00 -9.73 1.19
N VAL A 217 2.87 -9.95 2.17
CA VAL A 217 4.26 -9.47 2.09
C VAL A 217 5.02 -10.16 0.95
N LEU A 218 4.86 -11.47 0.79
CA LEU A 218 5.47 -12.20 -0.31
C LEU A 218 4.93 -11.75 -1.67
N GLU A 219 3.63 -11.54 -1.78
CA GLU A 219 2.96 -11.02 -2.98
C GLU A 219 3.51 -9.63 -3.35
N MET A 220 3.65 -8.71 -2.39
CA MET A 220 4.24 -7.38 -2.63
C MET A 220 5.68 -7.49 -3.16
N ILE A 221 6.52 -8.35 -2.57
CA ILE A 221 7.92 -8.51 -2.99
C ILE A 221 7.98 -9.11 -4.40
N VAL A 222 7.26 -10.20 -4.64
CA VAL A 222 7.27 -10.89 -5.93
C VAL A 222 6.74 -9.98 -7.04
N VAL A 223 5.61 -9.31 -6.82
CA VAL A 223 5.03 -8.38 -7.80
C VAL A 223 5.96 -7.20 -8.05
N SER A 224 6.56 -6.61 -7.00
CA SER A 224 7.53 -5.50 -7.18
C SER A 224 8.72 -5.93 -8.03
N VAL A 225 9.36 -7.06 -7.69
CA VAL A 225 10.57 -7.53 -8.39
C VAL A 225 10.26 -7.95 -9.82
N ALA A 226 9.19 -8.72 -10.03
CA ALA A 226 8.79 -9.14 -11.37
C ALA A 226 8.44 -7.94 -12.26
N THR A 227 7.70 -6.97 -11.72
CA THR A 227 7.34 -5.74 -12.45
C THR A 227 8.57 -4.89 -12.75
N TRP A 228 9.50 -4.78 -11.80
CA TRP A 228 10.74 -4.04 -11.99
C TRP A 228 11.61 -4.63 -13.09
N ILE A 229 11.79 -5.96 -13.08
CA ILE A 229 12.50 -6.68 -14.15
C ILE A 229 11.80 -6.44 -15.49
N GLY A 230 10.47 -6.59 -15.54
CA GLY A 230 9.69 -6.29 -16.74
C GLY A 230 9.96 -4.88 -17.25
N PHE A 231 9.80 -3.85 -16.42
CA PHE A 231 10.02 -2.46 -16.80
C PHE A 231 11.46 -2.19 -17.26
N ILE A 232 12.48 -2.81 -16.65
CA ILE A 232 13.86 -2.69 -17.14
C ILE A 232 14.00 -3.34 -18.53
N LEU A 233 13.43 -4.52 -18.75
CA LEU A 233 13.51 -5.23 -20.04
C LEU A 233 12.86 -4.42 -21.17
N PHE A 234 11.74 -3.75 -20.89
CA PHE A 234 11.09 -2.84 -21.83
C PHE A 234 11.81 -1.49 -21.96
N GLY A 235 12.81 -1.20 -21.13
CA GLY A 235 13.50 0.08 -21.08
C GLY A 235 12.64 1.23 -20.53
N LEU A 236 11.58 0.93 -19.77
CA LEU A 236 10.66 1.93 -19.24
C LEU A 236 11.34 2.86 -18.22
N ASN A 237 11.17 4.16 -18.40
CA ASN A 237 11.63 5.17 -17.46
C ASN A 237 10.94 5.04 -16.10
N TYR A 238 11.65 5.43 -15.04
CA TYR A 238 11.17 5.37 -13.65
C TYR A 238 10.76 3.95 -13.19
N SER A 239 11.39 2.93 -13.77
CA SER A 239 11.06 1.51 -13.57
C SER A 239 11.01 1.09 -12.09
N LEU A 240 11.97 1.52 -11.27
CA LEU A 240 12.02 1.17 -9.85
C LEU A 240 10.86 1.81 -9.07
N LEU A 241 10.65 3.12 -9.24
CA LEU A 241 9.55 3.85 -8.62
C LEU A 241 8.20 3.20 -8.95
N LEU A 242 7.95 2.99 -10.24
CA LEU A 242 6.68 2.44 -10.72
C LEU A 242 6.48 1.00 -10.23
N ALA A 243 7.53 0.17 -10.24
CA ALA A 243 7.44 -1.20 -9.75
C ALA A 243 7.17 -1.28 -8.24
N VAL A 244 7.81 -0.40 -7.45
CA VAL A 244 7.53 -0.29 -6.00
C VAL A 244 6.08 0.13 -5.76
N LEU A 245 5.58 1.13 -6.50
CA LEU A 245 4.17 1.53 -6.43
C LEU A 245 3.23 0.37 -6.78
N VAL A 246 3.53 -0.39 -7.85
CA VAL A 246 2.73 -1.55 -8.27
C VAL A 246 2.72 -2.62 -7.18
N GLY A 247 3.86 -2.92 -6.56
CA GLY A 247 3.93 -3.83 -5.43
C GLY A 247 3.07 -3.40 -4.25
N PHE A 248 3.20 -2.16 -3.79
CA PHE A 248 2.38 -1.63 -2.70
C PHE A 248 0.88 -1.57 -3.04
N SER A 249 0.55 -1.39 -4.32
CA SER A 249 -0.83 -1.35 -4.79
C SER A 249 -1.63 -2.62 -4.48
N VAL A 250 -0.94 -3.76 -4.39
CA VAL A 250 -1.54 -5.08 -4.13
C VAL A 250 -2.10 -5.21 -2.71
N LEU A 251 -1.70 -4.30 -1.81
CA LEU A 251 -2.21 -4.25 -0.44
C LEU A 251 -3.70 -3.88 -0.39
N ILE A 252 -4.16 -3.02 -1.32
CA ILE A 252 -5.57 -2.61 -1.43
C ILE A 252 -6.11 -3.10 -2.78
N PRO A 253 -6.77 -4.27 -2.82
CA PRO A 253 -7.28 -4.86 -4.05
C PRO A 253 -8.17 -3.90 -4.84
N TYR A 254 -8.10 -3.97 -6.16
CA TYR A 254 -8.81 -3.13 -7.14
C TYR A 254 -8.42 -1.64 -7.11
N ILE A 255 -8.52 -0.98 -5.96
CA ILE A 255 -8.26 0.46 -5.82
C ILE A 255 -6.78 0.76 -6.05
N GLY A 256 -5.88 0.02 -5.39
CA GLY A 256 -4.44 0.24 -5.54
C GLY A 256 -4.02 0.01 -6.98
N ALA A 257 -4.40 -1.13 -7.57
CA ALA A 257 -4.08 -1.46 -8.95
C ALA A 257 -4.58 -0.39 -9.93
N PHE A 258 -5.82 0.09 -9.76
CA PHE A 258 -6.39 1.15 -10.59
C PHE A 258 -5.59 2.46 -10.50
N VAL A 259 -5.29 2.93 -9.29
CA VAL A 259 -4.57 4.19 -9.06
C VAL A 259 -3.16 4.14 -9.63
N VAL A 260 -2.45 3.03 -9.47
CA VAL A 260 -1.06 2.89 -9.94
C VAL A 260 -0.97 2.59 -11.44
N THR A 261 -2.00 2.02 -12.05
CA THR A 261 -2.03 1.81 -13.50
C THR A 261 -1.96 3.13 -14.26
N ILE A 262 -2.56 4.21 -13.73
CA ILE A 262 -2.56 5.53 -14.37
C ILE A 262 -1.14 6.04 -14.66
N PRO A 263 -0.23 6.21 -13.67
CA PRO A 263 1.13 6.66 -13.94
C PRO A 263 1.93 5.65 -14.77
N VAL A 264 1.74 4.34 -14.59
CA VAL A 264 2.43 3.31 -15.40
C VAL A 264 2.10 3.44 -16.88
N VAL A 265 0.80 3.48 -17.20
CA VAL A 265 0.32 3.64 -18.58
C VAL A 265 0.68 5.01 -19.12
N GLY A 266 0.60 6.07 -18.31
CA GLY A 266 0.99 7.42 -18.71
C GLY A 266 2.45 7.51 -19.14
N VAL A 267 3.37 6.93 -18.36
CA VAL A 267 4.80 6.88 -18.72
C VAL A 267 5.03 6.02 -19.95
N ALA A 268 4.40 4.84 -20.04
CA ALA A 268 4.56 3.94 -21.18
C ALA A 268 4.07 4.57 -22.49
N LEU A 269 2.87 5.16 -22.50
CA LEU A 269 2.31 5.85 -23.67
C LEU A 269 3.16 7.04 -24.09
N PHE A 270 3.72 7.79 -23.15
CA PHE A 270 4.59 8.91 -23.46
C PHE A 270 5.92 8.47 -24.08
N GLN A 271 6.49 7.40 -23.55
CA GLN A 271 7.80 6.91 -23.96
C GLN A 271 7.75 6.19 -25.31
N PHE A 272 6.76 5.32 -25.51
CA PHE A 272 6.65 4.47 -26.70
C PHE A 272 5.63 4.98 -27.73
N GLY A 273 4.84 6.00 -27.39
CA GLY A 273 3.75 6.51 -28.23
C GLY A 273 2.50 5.61 -28.22
N ALA A 274 1.43 6.06 -28.89
CA ALA A 274 0.18 5.31 -29.05
C ALA A 274 0.18 4.31 -30.23
N GLY A 275 1.34 4.07 -30.86
CA GLY A 275 1.53 3.16 -32.00
C GLY A 275 2.07 1.78 -31.61
N THR A 276 2.48 0.98 -32.61
CA THR A 276 3.09 -0.36 -32.44
C THR A 276 4.43 -0.37 -31.67
N GLY A 277 4.99 0.81 -31.37
CA GLY A 277 6.22 1.00 -30.58
C GLY A 277 6.14 0.47 -29.14
N VAL A 278 4.95 0.18 -28.61
CA VAL A 278 4.77 -0.49 -27.31
C VAL A 278 5.30 -1.95 -27.35
N LEU A 279 5.37 -2.58 -28.53
CA LEU A 279 5.87 -3.95 -28.72
C LEU A 279 7.27 -4.01 -29.35
N GLU A 280 7.77 -2.90 -29.90
CA GLU A 280 9.11 -2.83 -30.52
C GLU A 280 10.27 -3.26 -29.59
N PRO A 281 10.27 -2.96 -28.27
CA PRO A 281 11.33 -3.41 -27.38
C PRO A 281 11.44 -4.94 -27.27
N VAL A 282 10.36 -5.68 -27.52
CA VAL A 282 10.29 -7.15 -27.39
C VAL A 282 10.73 -7.84 -28.68
N CYS A 283 10.51 -7.22 -29.84
CA CYS A 283 10.80 -7.83 -31.13
C CYS A 283 12.19 -7.50 -31.69
N GLY A 284 12.99 -6.66 -31.01
CA GLY A 284 14.36 -6.35 -31.45
C GLY A 284 14.43 -5.68 -32.83
N LEU A 285 13.35 -5.01 -33.27
CA LEU A 285 13.35 -4.20 -34.48
C LEU A 285 13.79 -2.78 -34.14
N SER A 286 15.03 -2.64 -33.70
CA SER A 286 15.75 -1.37 -33.88
C SER A 286 16.12 -1.30 -35.36
N ASP A 287 15.32 -0.63 -36.17
CA ASP A 287 15.79 0.28 -37.24
C ASP A 287 14.68 0.67 -38.24
N TYR A 288 14.84 1.89 -38.80
CA TYR A 288 14.19 2.45 -40.00
C TYR A 288 12.89 3.29 -39.84
N SER A 289 12.90 4.33 -38.99
CA SER A 289 12.03 5.50 -39.24
C SER A 289 12.73 6.84 -38.99
N GLY A 290 14.01 6.94 -39.38
CA GLY A 290 14.82 8.16 -39.29
C GLY A 290 15.48 8.58 -40.61
N ALA A 291 15.11 7.99 -41.75
CA ALA A 291 15.65 8.36 -43.05
C ALA A 291 14.52 8.57 -44.05
N GLY A 292 14.13 9.83 -44.25
CA GLY A 292 13.35 10.26 -45.41
C GLY A 292 11.99 10.89 -45.11
N ARG A 293 12.00 12.14 -44.62
CA ARG A 293 11.35 13.33 -45.18
C ARG A 293 11.18 14.42 -44.14
#